data_AF-I5D5H2-F1
#
_entry.id   AF-I5D5H2-F1
#
_cell.length_a   1.000
_cell.length_b   1.000
_cell.length_c   1.000
_cell.angle_alpha   90.00
_cell.angle_beta   90.00
_cell.angle_gamma   90.00
#
_symmetry.space_group_name_H-M   'P 1'
#
loop_
_entity.id
_entity.type
_entity.pdbx_description
1 polymer ?
#
loop_
_entity_poly.entity_id
_entity_poly.type
_entity_poly.pdbx_seq_one_letter_code
_entity_poly.pdbx_strand_id
1 'polypeptide(L)'
;MNSLEFNKKYELDSESVAKIVPSQRPKSTNSIAGKPKVLIVEVLKRFFTNPVVVISTLVFLAIILTAIIVTISPTYKPGVSIASDAKSNNYWDQGLSDVGGLPPIFAPHISVTNSSIIEQVNTFNDPNYAYSKYLKEYLDFRSVASDRIVIDYYKYYYARQLNVAITKAFNEGYVIDDSFVNYLKTQVDQFSLKTYFGTTFSDRDVWSTVWAGALESIKIAFFVATVEVIIGVTIGAYLGFHAGKWIDTVFMRMIDIFQAPPSIIWLLMFISLSQGNPNDWILIAGLLFTGWTWPIHSTRLFIITVKDEEYILASRSIGASKNRQIFFHALPAILGKVAMNYVRRIPGVILSIASLSFLGFYNSPDSYNLGKFLFDNIGKEAENPWIVIIPATTLLLLSLSLQFVAIGLHDALDPKVIKIKR
;
A
#
# COMPACT_ATOMS: atom_id res chain seq x y z
N MET A 1 66.71 2.30 3.92
CA MET A 1 66.99 3.52 3.16
C MET A 1 66.94 4.67 4.13
N ASN A 2 68.08 5.32 4.36
CA ASN A 2 68.21 6.49 5.25
C ASN A 2 67.45 7.69 4.62
N SER A 3 66.94 8.63 5.44
CA SER A 3 66.31 9.87 4.95
C SER A 3 67.19 10.65 3.96
N LEU A 4 68.52 10.65 4.16
CA LEU A 4 69.49 11.24 3.23
C LEU A 4 69.52 10.52 1.87
N GLU A 5 69.46 9.20 1.86
CA GLU A 5 69.41 8.41 0.62
C GLU A 5 68.07 8.62 -0.10
N PHE A 6 66.97 8.70 0.65
CA PHE A 6 65.63 8.93 0.11
C PHE A 6 65.55 10.29 -0.57
N ASN A 7 66.00 11.34 0.10
CA ASN A 7 65.99 12.71 -0.45
C ASN A 7 66.86 12.82 -1.70
N LYS A 8 68.04 12.16 -1.70
CA LYS A 8 68.92 12.13 -2.87
C LYS A 8 68.32 11.35 -4.04
N LYS A 9 67.60 10.24 -3.78
CA LYS A 9 66.94 9.42 -4.81
C LYS A 9 65.81 10.15 -5.53
N TYR A 10 65.13 11.07 -4.83
CA TYR A 10 63.99 11.82 -5.37
C TYR A 10 64.31 13.30 -5.64
N GLU A 11 65.59 13.67 -5.64
CA GLU A 11 66.06 15.05 -5.90
C GLU A 11 65.36 16.11 -5.03
N LEU A 12 64.98 15.71 -3.81
CA LEU A 12 64.34 16.61 -2.85
C LEU A 12 65.42 17.51 -2.24
N ASP A 13 65.65 18.66 -2.84
CA ASP A 13 66.51 19.68 -2.25
C ASP A 13 65.87 20.24 -0.96
N SER A 14 66.71 20.79 -0.08
CA SER A 14 66.27 21.36 1.21
C SER A 14 65.26 22.51 1.05
N GLU A 15 65.30 23.23 -0.07
CA GLU A 15 64.36 24.31 -0.40
C GLU A 15 62.96 23.80 -0.79
N SER A 16 62.90 22.67 -1.48
CA SER A 16 61.72 22.01 -1.99
C SER A 16 60.96 21.35 -0.85
N VAL A 17 61.69 20.76 0.10
CA VAL A 17 61.14 20.24 1.36
C VAL A 17 60.61 21.39 2.23
N ALA A 18 61.29 22.54 2.27
CA ALA A 18 60.81 23.72 2.99
C ALA A 18 59.54 24.35 2.38
N LYS A 19 59.29 24.14 1.08
CA LYS A 19 58.04 24.53 0.39
C LYS A 19 56.87 23.58 0.67
N ILE A 20 57.10 22.42 1.28
CA ILE A 20 56.05 21.50 1.73
C ILE A 20 55.43 22.08 3.00
N VAL A 21 54.45 22.97 2.83
CA VAL A 21 53.65 23.46 3.95
C VAL A 21 52.65 22.34 4.31
N PRO A 22 52.72 21.75 5.52
CA PRO A 22 51.70 20.82 5.96
C PRO A 22 50.36 21.53 5.92
N SER A 23 49.33 20.92 5.33
CA SER A 23 48.04 21.59 5.18
C SER A 23 47.50 21.97 6.55
N GLN A 24 47.52 23.26 6.90
CA GLN A 24 46.90 23.78 8.12
C GLN A 24 45.38 23.82 8.02
N ARG A 25 44.79 23.36 6.91
CA ARG A 25 43.36 23.09 6.88
C ARG A 25 43.12 22.03 7.95
N PRO A 26 42.36 22.31 9.01
CA PRO A 26 41.87 21.22 9.82
C PRO A 26 41.19 20.27 8.85
N LYS A 27 41.72 19.04 8.71
CA LYS A 27 40.92 17.92 8.24
C LYS A 27 39.88 17.74 9.34
N SER A 28 38.88 18.60 9.30
CA SER A 28 37.58 18.30 9.83
C SER A 28 37.13 17.12 8.97
N THR A 29 37.51 15.93 9.43
CA THR A 29 36.68 14.77 9.21
C THR A 29 35.36 15.18 9.86
N ASN A 30 34.48 15.82 9.09
CA ASN A 30 33.07 15.97 9.43
C ASN A 30 32.45 14.57 9.32
N SER A 31 33.02 13.61 10.04
CA SER A 31 32.30 12.43 10.41
C SER A 31 31.44 12.88 11.58
N ILE A 32 30.14 13.01 11.34
CA ILE A 32 29.14 13.02 12.42
C ILE A 32 29.19 11.66 13.18
N ALA A 33 30.01 10.71 12.71
CA ALA A 33 30.40 9.47 13.39
C ALA A 33 31.01 9.75 14.77
N GLY A 34 30.13 9.85 15.77
CA GLY A 34 30.51 10.05 17.17
C GLY A 34 29.41 10.67 18.05
N LYS A 35 28.40 11.34 17.48
CA LYS A 35 27.29 11.96 18.25
C LYS A 35 25.91 11.52 17.76
N PRO A 36 25.40 10.33 18.16
CA PRO A 36 24.17 9.75 17.62
C PRO A 36 22.91 10.62 17.86
N LYS A 37 22.84 11.35 18.99
CA LYS A 37 21.72 12.26 19.27
C LYS A 37 21.67 13.47 18.33
N VAL A 38 22.82 14.01 17.96
CA VAL A 38 22.90 15.16 17.02
C VAL A 38 22.59 14.70 15.60
N LEU A 39 23.04 13.49 15.23
CA LEU A 39 22.76 12.87 13.93
C LEU A 39 21.26 12.75 13.65
N ILE A 40 20.47 12.19 14.59
CA ILE A 40 19.02 11.99 14.39
C ILE A 40 18.31 13.34 14.18
N VAL A 41 18.61 14.34 15.00
CA VAL A 41 18.01 15.68 14.89
C VAL A 41 18.35 16.32 13.55
N GLU A 42 19.59 16.19 13.09
CA GLU A 42 20.03 16.75 11.82
C GLU A 42 19.41 16.05 10.61
N VAL A 43 19.31 14.71 10.66
CA VAL A 43 18.59 13.91 9.66
C VAL A 43 17.13 14.35 9.59
N LEU A 44 16.43 14.48 10.71
CA LEU A 44 15.04 14.93 10.73
C LEU A 44 14.87 16.34 10.14
N LYS A 45 15.76 17.28 10.49
CA LYS A 45 15.72 18.64 9.91
C LYS A 45 15.86 18.62 8.39
N ARG A 46 16.79 17.82 7.87
CA ARG A 46 17.03 17.69 6.42
C ARG A 46 15.88 17.00 5.71
N PHE A 47 15.35 15.95 6.31
CA PHE A 47 14.22 15.19 5.80
C PHE A 47 13.01 16.10 5.51
N PHE A 48 12.71 17.02 6.43
CA PHE A 48 11.62 17.99 6.26
C PHE A 48 12.01 19.28 5.52
N THR A 49 13.21 19.37 4.96
CA THR A 49 13.63 20.56 4.17
C THR A 49 13.00 20.54 2.77
N ASN A 50 12.79 19.36 2.19
CA ASN A 50 12.19 19.24 0.86
C ASN A 50 10.65 19.25 0.96
N PRO A 51 9.96 20.25 0.37
CA PRO A 51 8.50 20.35 0.47
C PRO A 51 7.78 19.13 -0.12
N VAL A 52 8.33 18.49 -1.15
CA VAL A 52 7.74 17.28 -1.75
C VAL A 52 7.73 16.12 -0.76
N VAL A 53 8.80 15.98 0.02
CA VAL A 53 8.90 14.95 1.07
C VAL A 53 7.92 15.23 2.20
N VAL A 54 7.80 16.50 2.62
CA VAL A 54 6.82 16.92 3.65
C VAL A 54 5.39 16.60 3.20
N ILE A 55 5.01 16.98 1.99
CA ILE A 55 3.66 16.70 1.47
C ILE A 55 3.43 15.19 1.37
N SER A 56 4.39 14.45 0.85
CA SER A 56 4.29 13.00 0.70
C SER A 56 4.16 12.28 2.04
N THR A 57 4.91 12.71 3.06
CA THR A 57 4.81 12.15 4.42
C THR A 57 3.47 12.45 5.06
N LEU A 58 2.92 13.65 4.86
CA LEU A 58 1.56 13.99 5.31
C LEU A 58 0.50 13.15 4.61
N VAL A 59 0.62 12.93 3.30
CA VAL A 59 -0.29 12.06 2.53
C VAL A 59 -0.23 10.63 3.05
N PHE A 60 0.98 10.09 3.25
CA PHE A 60 1.17 8.74 3.79
C PHE A 60 0.55 8.59 5.19
N LEU A 61 0.78 9.56 6.08
CA LEU A 61 0.20 9.58 7.41
C LEU A 61 -1.33 9.69 7.37
N ALA A 62 -1.88 10.53 6.49
CA ALA A 62 -3.33 10.65 6.32
C ALA A 62 -3.94 9.32 5.84
N ILE A 63 -3.30 8.63 4.90
CA ILE A 63 -3.73 7.31 4.42
C ILE A 63 -3.71 6.29 5.56
N ILE A 64 -2.61 6.21 6.32
CA ILE A 64 -2.50 5.28 7.45
C ILE A 64 -3.54 5.57 8.52
N LEU A 65 -3.69 6.85 8.91
CA LEU A 65 -4.65 7.25 9.93
C LEU A 65 -6.08 6.94 9.51
N THR A 66 -6.43 7.26 8.26
CA THR A 66 -7.76 6.93 7.72
C THR A 66 -7.97 5.42 7.67
N ALA A 67 -6.97 4.67 7.21
CA ALA A 67 -7.02 3.21 7.17
C ALA A 67 -7.23 2.59 8.56
N ILE A 68 -6.54 3.10 9.58
CA ILE A 68 -6.68 2.66 10.98
C ILE A 68 -8.06 3.02 11.52
N ILE A 69 -8.49 4.28 11.39
CA ILE A 69 -9.77 4.78 11.93
C ILE A 69 -10.94 3.99 11.33
N VAL A 70 -10.95 3.83 10.00
CA VAL A 70 -12.02 3.11 9.30
C VAL A 70 -12.01 1.63 9.64
N THR A 71 -10.84 1.01 9.85
CA THR A 71 -10.77 -0.41 10.22
C THR A 71 -11.18 -0.67 11.68
N ILE A 72 -10.93 0.28 12.59
CA ILE A 72 -11.31 0.17 14.02
C ILE A 72 -12.81 0.41 14.21
N SER A 73 -13.38 1.35 13.46
CA SER A 73 -14.81 1.69 13.53
C SER A 73 -15.44 1.62 12.14
N PRO A 74 -15.53 0.42 11.54
CA PRO A 74 -16.07 0.26 10.21
C PRO A 74 -17.57 0.53 10.23
N THR A 75 -18.08 1.19 9.18
CA THR A 75 -19.53 1.36 9.00
C THR A 75 -20.19 0.03 8.67
N TYR A 76 -19.52 -0.76 7.83
CA TYR A 76 -19.85 -2.15 7.50
C TYR A 76 -18.59 -2.99 7.56
N LYS A 77 -18.69 -4.27 7.95
CA LYS A 77 -17.55 -5.19 8.00
C LYS A 77 -16.84 -5.23 6.64
N PRO A 78 -15.52 -4.99 6.58
CA PRO A 78 -14.78 -5.04 5.34
C PRO A 78 -14.93 -6.39 4.63
N GLY A 79 -15.03 -6.38 3.30
CA GLY A 79 -15.06 -7.60 2.48
C GLY A 79 -16.29 -8.50 2.62
N VAL A 80 -17.23 -8.17 3.51
CA VAL A 80 -18.47 -8.90 3.76
C VAL A 80 -19.63 -8.17 3.06
N SER A 81 -20.62 -8.91 2.58
CA SER A 81 -21.84 -8.32 2.01
C SER A 81 -22.59 -7.57 3.13
N ILE A 82 -23.00 -6.34 2.84
CA ILE A 82 -23.81 -5.49 3.72
C ILE A 82 -25.11 -6.22 4.10
N ALA A 83 -25.69 -6.99 3.17
CA ALA A 83 -26.87 -7.83 3.41
C ALA A 83 -26.66 -8.81 4.57
N SER A 84 -25.48 -9.41 4.63
CA SER A 84 -25.13 -10.42 5.63
C SER A 84 -24.65 -9.80 6.96
N ASP A 85 -24.08 -8.60 6.92
CA ASP A 85 -23.51 -7.93 8.08
C ASP A 85 -24.54 -7.09 8.84
N ALA A 86 -25.27 -6.25 8.11
CA ALA A 86 -26.28 -5.36 8.66
C ALA A 86 -27.67 -6.00 8.59
N LYS A 87 -27.79 -7.24 9.11
CA LYS A 87 -29.09 -7.92 9.21
C LYS A 87 -30.10 -7.00 9.89
N SER A 88 -31.12 -6.62 9.14
CA SER A 88 -32.24 -5.87 9.67
C SER A 88 -33.01 -6.79 10.61
N ASN A 89 -33.11 -6.42 11.89
CA ASN A 89 -33.98 -7.09 12.85
C ASN A 89 -35.47 -6.76 12.62
N ASN A 90 -35.76 -5.94 11.59
CA ASN A 90 -37.12 -5.60 11.21
C ASN A 90 -37.78 -6.83 10.55
N TYR A 91 -38.89 -7.27 11.14
CA TYR A 91 -39.68 -8.38 10.61
C TYR A 91 -40.15 -8.14 9.17
N TRP A 92 -40.42 -6.89 8.81
CA TRP A 92 -40.96 -6.51 7.50
C TRP A 92 -39.91 -6.37 6.40
N ASP A 93 -38.65 -6.38 6.79
CA ASP A 93 -37.51 -6.34 5.89
C ASP A 93 -37.08 -7.79 5.60
N GLN A 94 -36.82 -8.15 4.33
CA GLN A 94 -36.27 -9.47 3.98
C GLN A 94 -34.75 -9.55 4.23
N GLY A 95 -34.21 -8.58 4.98
CA GLY A 95 -32.80 -8.26 5.05
C GLY A 95 -32.45 -7.28 3.93
N LEU A 96 -31.30 -6.62 4.04
CA LEU A 96 -30.80 -5.70 3.01
C LEU A 96 -30.38 -6.49 1.76
N SER A 97 -31.33 -7.07 1.05
CA SER A 97 -31.11 -7.65 -0.26
C SER A 97 -30.92 -6.54 -1.28
N ASP A 98 -30.10 -6.82 -2.30
CA ASP A 98 -29.92 -5.95 -3.46
C ASP A 98 -29.37 -4.55 -3.17
N VAL A 99 -28.56 -4.41 -2.12
CA VAL A 99 -27.73 -3.21 -1.90
C VAL A 99 -26.51 -3.15 -2.81
N GLY A 100 -26.45 -3.98 -3.86
CA GLY A 100 -25.37 -4.03 -4.82
C GLY A 100 -25.46 -2.92 -5.85
N GLY A 101 -24.30 -2.35 -6.20
CA GLY A 101 -24.20 -1.32 -7.24
C GLY A 101 -24.78 0.04 -6.83
N LEU A 102 -24.92 0.31 -5.54
CA LEU A 102 -25.34 1.63 -5.06
C LEU A 102 -24.31 2.69 -5.47
N PRO A 103 -24.75 3.85 -5.96
CA PRO A 103 -23.86 4.98 -6.21
C PRO A 103 -23.42 5.64 -4.89
N PRO A 104 -22.42 6.53 -4.89
CA PRO A 104 -22.09 7.33 -3.72
C PRO A 104 -23.26 8.17 -3.21
N ILE A 105 -23.37 8.34 -1.89
CA ILE A 105 -24.42 9.18 -1.26
C ILE A 105 -24.42 10.61 -1.80
N PHE A 106 -23.24 11.17 -2.12
CA PHE A 106 -23.13 12.54 -2.64
C PHE A 106 -23.52 12.68 -4.12
N ALA A 107 -23.70 11.56 -4.84
CA ALA A 107 -24.08 11.53 -6.24
C ALA A 107 -25.14 10.43 -6.49
N PRO A 108 -26.35 10.58 -5.92
CA PRO A 108 -27.35 9.50 -5.90
C PRO A 108 -28.05 9.28 -7.26
N HIS A 109 -27.94 10.24 -8.18
CA HIS A 109 -28.58 10.17 -9.49
C HIS A 109 -27.69 9.42 -10.48
N ILE A 110 -28.19 8.30 -11.01
CA ILE A 110 -27.48 7.52 -12.01
C ILE A 110 -28.33 7.29 -13.27
N SER A 111 -27.65 7.16 -14.40
CA SER A 111 -28.27 6.76 -15.66
C SER A 111 -28.38 5.25 -15.71
N VAL A 112 -29.60 4.73 -15.78
CA VAL A 112 -29.89 3.30 -15.83
C VAL A 112 -30.36 2.91 -17.22
N THR A 113 -29.74 1.88 -17.78
CA THR A 113 -30.12 1.21 -19.04
C THR A 113 -30.64 -0.21 -18.81
N ASN A 114 -30.63 -0.70 -17.56
CA ASN A 114 -31.12 -2.02 -17.21
C ASN A 114 -32.66 -2.07 -17.35
N SER A 115 -33.14 -2.93 -18.26
CA SER A 115 -34.56 -3.07 -18.57
C SER A 115 -35.41 -3.48 -17.36
N SER A 116 -34.88 -4.32 -16.47
CA SER A 116 -35.58 -4.78 -15.26
C SER A 116 -35.86 -3.63 -14.30
N ILE A 117 -34.88 -2.75 -14.10
CA ILE A 117 -35.04 -1.56 -13.25
C ILE A 117 -36.03 -0.59 -13.88
N ILE A 118 -35.94 -0.37 -15.19
CA ILE A 118 -36.87 0.50 -15.94
C ILE A 118 -38.31 -0.02 -15.83
N GLU A 119 -38.53 -1.32 -16.03
CA GLU A 119 -39.84 -1.95 -15.91
C GLU A 119 -40.41 -1.77 -14.50
N GLN A 120 -39.62 -2.04 -13.44
CA GLN A 120 -40.06 -1.85 -12.07
C GLN A 120 -40.40 -0.39 -11.73
N VAL A 121 -39.59 0.57 -12.17
CA VAL A 121 -39.87 2.00 -11.97
C VAL A 121 -41.19 2.38 -12.66
N ASN A 122 -41.43 1.86 -13.86
CA ASN A 122 -42.70 2.07 -14.57
C ASN A 122 -43.88 1.41 -13.84
N THR A 123 -43.72 0.18 -13.33
CA THR A 123 -44.75 -0.50 -12.52
C THR A 123 -45.09 0.29 -11.26
N PHE A 124 -44.08 0.80 -10.54
CA PHE A 124 -44.30 1.59 -9.33
C PHE A 124 -44.94 2.95 -9.60
N ASN A 125 -44.83 3.46 -10.83
CA ASN A 125 -45.46 4.72 -11.27
C ASN A 125 -46.83 4.53 -11.96
N ASP A 126 -47.21 3.29 -12.33
CA ASP A 126 -48.49 2.98 -12.98
C ASP A 126 -49.65 3.17 -11.99
N PRO A 127 -50.63 4.06 -12.25
CA PRO A 127 -51.79 4.24 -11.37
C PRO A 127 -52.60 2.98 -11.08
N ASN A 128 -52.52 1.97 -11.96
CA ASN A 128 -53.26 0.71 -11.82
C ASN A 128 -52.58 -0.29 -10.88
N TYR A 129 -51.31 -0.06 -10.52
CA TYR A 129 -50.61 -0.93 -9.58
C TYR A 129 -51.12 -0.72 -8.15
N ALA A 130 -51.43 -1.82 -7.46
CA ALA A 130 -52.17 -1.83 -6.18
C ALA A 130 -51.58 -0.91 -5.09
N TYR A 131 -50.27 -0.67 -5.12
CA TYR A 131 -49.55 0.14 -4.12
C TYR A 131 -48.87 1.38 -4.71
N SER A 132 -49.17 1.72 -5.98
CA SER A 132 -48.59 2.85 -6.71
C SER A 132 -48.69 4.17 -5.95
N LYS A 133 -49.84 4.41 -5.30
CA LYS A 133 -50.10 5.60 -4.46
C LYS A 133 -48.96 5.87 -3.47
N TYR A 134 -48.41 4.83 -2.84
CA TYR A 134 -47.38 4.95 -1.82
C TYR A 134 -45.96 4.90 -2.39
N LEU A 135 -45.74 4.10 -3.42
CA LEU A 135 -44.41 3.89 -4.01
C LEU A 135 -43.95 5.10 -4.82
N LYS A 136 -44.87 5.73 -5.55
CA LYS A 136 -44.60 6.91 -6.37
C LYS A 136 -44.08 8.11 -5.57
N GLU A 137 -44.42 8.21 -4.29
CA GLU A 137 -43.90 9.27 -3.41
C GLU A 137 -42.38 9.19 -3.20
N TYR A 138 -41.83 7.97 -3.23
CA TYR A 138 -40.39 7.77 -3.14
C TYR A 138 -39.70 7.94 -4.49
N LEU A 139 -40.38 7.69 -5.62
CA LEU A 139 -39.75 7.72 -6.93
C LEU A 139 -39.34 9.13 -7.37
N ASP A 140 -38.06 9.27 -7.68
CA ASP A 140 -37.50 10.46 -8.31
C ASP A 140 -36.74 10.02 -9.56
N PHE A 141 -37.37 10.18 -10.73
CA PHE A 141 -36.79 9.78 -11.99
C PHE A 141 -37.16 10.72 -13.14
N ARG A 142 -36.30 10.72 -14.16
CA ARG A 142 -36.49 11.41 -15.43
C ARG A 142 -36.18 10.48 -16.59
N SER A 143 -37.12 10.33 -17.50
CA SER A 143 -36.89 9.63 -18.78
C SER A 143 -36.01 10.48 -19.69
N VAL A 144 -34.93 9.89 -20.20
CA VAL A 144 -34.00 10.56 -21.14
C VAL A 144 -34.15 9.99 -22.55
N ALA A 145 -34.36 8.68 -22.65
CA ALA A 145 -34.69 7.97 -23.89
C ALA A 145 -35.64 6.81 -23.57
N SER A 146 -36.16 6.11 -24.59
CA SER A 146 -37.07 4.98 -24.39
C SER A 146 -36.45 3.82 -23.61
N ASP A 147 -35.13 3.67 -23.67
CA ASP A 147 -34.33 2.63 -23.01
C ASP A 147 -33.44 3.17 -21.88
N ARG A 148 -33.62 4.46 -21.51
CA ARG A 148 -32.73 5.13 -20.55
C ARG A 148 -33.46 6.09 -19.64
N ILE A 149 -33.32 5.86 -18.34
CA ILE A 149 -33.85 6.72 -17.28
C ILE A 149 -32.72 7.20 -16.38
N VAL A 150 -32.89 8.38 -15.79
CA VAL A 150 -32.04 8.86 -14.70
C VAL A 150 -32.87 8.77 -13.43
N ILE A 151 -32.39 8.04 -12.42
CA ILE A 151 -33.11 7.82 -11.15
C ILE A 151 -32.22 8.21 -9.97
N ASP A 152 -32.84 8.74 -8.91
CA ASP A 152 -32.24 8.67 -7.58
C ASP A 152 -32.32 7.22 -7.09
N TYR A 153 -31.17 6.55 -7.07
CA TYR A 153 -31.12 5.12 -6.81
C TYR A 153 -31.46 4.77 -5.35
N TYR A 154 -31.15 5.65 -4.39
CA TYR A 154 -31.48 5.41 -2.99
C TYR A 154 -32.98 5.46 -2.76
N LYS A 155 -33.63 6.46 -3.35
CA LYS A 155 -35.08 6.58 -3.36
C LYS A 155 -35.78 5.40 -4.02
N TYR A 156 -35.28 4.95 -5.17
CA TYR A 156 -35.74 3.72 -5.83
C TYR A 156 -35.55 2.48 -4.94
N TYR A 157 -34.40 2.36 -4.26
CA TYR A 157 -34.13 1.27 -3.32
C TYR A 157 -35.15 1.25 -2.18
N TYR A 158 -35.43 2.40 -1.55
CA TYR A 158 -36.44 2.49 -0.49
C TYR A 158 -37.85 2.17 -0.98
N ALA A 159 -38.23 2.62 -2.19
CA ALA A 159 -39.49 2.24 -2.80
C ALA A 159 -39.59 0.72 -2.99
N ARG A 160 -38.51 0.08 -3.46
CA ARG A 160 -38.45 -1.38 -3.63
C ARG A 160 -38.60 -2.11 -2.30
N GLN A 161 -37.90 -1.68 -1.25
CA GLN A 161 -38.01 -2.29 0.08
C GLN A 161 -39.42 -2.15 0.66
N LEU A 162 -40.04 -0.97 0.50
CA LEU A 162 -41.43 -0.77 0.90
C LEU A 162 -42.37 -1.71 0.14
N ASN A 163 -42.17 -1.90 -1.16
CA ASN A 163 -42.98 -2.82 -1.96
C ASN A 163 -42.85 -4.29 -1.50
N VAL A 164 -41.63 -4.72 -1.17
CA VAL A 164 -41.38 -6.06 -0.60
C VAL A 164 -42.09 -6.23 0.74
N ALA A 165 -41.99 -5.23 1.63
CA ALA A 165 -42.65 -5.25 2.94
C ALA A 165 -44.18 -5.31 2.82
N ILE A 166 -44.78 -4.50 1.96
CA ILE A 166 -46.22 -4.49 1.71
C ILE A 166 -46.67 -5.84 1.12
N THR A 167 -45.95 -6.36 0.13
CA THR A 167 -46.28 -7.64 -0.51
C THR A 167 -46.21 -8.80 0.50
N LYS A 168 -45.21 -8.78 1.38
CA LYS A 168 -45.08 -9.76 2.46
C LYS A 168 -46.27 -9.68 3.42
N ALA A 169 -46.62 -8.48 3.88
CA ALA A 169 -47.75 -8.26 4.78
C ALA A 169 -49.08 -8.71 4.16
N PHE A 170 -49.29 -8.42 2.88
CA PHE A 170 -50.47 -8.88 2.15
C PHE A 170 -50.54 -10.41 2.09
N ASN A 171 -49.43 -11.08 1.78
CA ASN A 171 -49.35 -12.54 1.72
C ASN A 171 -49.56 -13.21 3.09
N GLU A 172 -49.21 -12.53 4.18
CA GLU A 172 -49.45 -12.99 5.55
C GLU A 172 -50.87 -12.66 6.05
N GLY A 173 -51.71 -12.02 5.22
CA GLY A 173 -53.12 -11.74 5.52
C GLY A 173 -53.39 -10.43 6.26
N TYR A 174 -52.40 -9.53 6.32
CA TYR A 174 -52.60 -8.19 6.92
C TYR A 174 -53.42 -7.29 5.98
N VAL A 175 -54.25 -6.43 6.59
CA VAL A 175 -55.00 -5.40 5.86
C VAL A 175 -54.06 -4.21 5.58
N ILE A 176 -53.85 -3.89 4.30
CA ILE A 176 -52.96 -2.81 3.87
C ILE A 176 -53.76 -1.50 3.79
N ASP A 177 -53.86 -0.79 4.92
CA ASP A 177 -54.45 0.55 5.00
C ASP A 177 -53.38 1.66 5.04
N ASP A 178 -53.80 2.93 4.93
CA ASP A 178 -52.88 4.08 4.95
C ASP A 178 -52.05 4.13 6.25
N SER A 179 -52.62 3.69 7.39
CA SER A 179 -51.95 3.67 8.70
C SER A 179 -50.83 2.62 8.74
N PHE A 180 -51.11 1.42 8.25
CA PHE A 180 -50.16 0.31 8.21
C PHE A 180 -49.03 0.60 7.23
N VAL A 181 -49.32 1.19 6.07
CA VAL A 181 -48.26 1.60 5.14
C VAL A 181 -47.38 2.70 5.73
N ASN A 182 -47.95 3.68 6.46
CA ASN A 182 -47.14 4.68 7.16
C ASN A 182 -46.26 4.04 8.25
N TYR A 183 -46.78 3.05 8.99
CA TYR A 183 -45.95 2.25 9.90
C TYR A 183 -44.79 1.59 9.16
N LEU A 184 -45.04 0.91 8.04
CA LEU A 184 -43.97 0.30 7.24
C LEU A 184 -42.96 1.33 6.72
N LYS A 185 -43.40 2.51 6.26
CA LYS A 185 -42.52 3.60 5.84
C LYS A 185 -41.57 4.01 6.96
N THR A 186 -42.08 4.23 8.19
CA THR A 186 -41.22 4.58 9.33
C THR A 186 -40.18 3.49 9.64
N GLN A 187 -40.52 2.22 9.43
CA GLN A 187 -39.59 1.10 9.63
C GLN A 187 -38.51 1.02 8.53
N VAL A 188 -38.88 1.32 7.28
CA VAL A 188 -37.94 1.38 6.14
C VAL A 188 -37.01 2.59 6.25
N ASP A 189 -37.55 3.77 6.59
CA ASP A 189 -36.81 5.02 6.69
C ASP A 189 -35.85 5.06 7.89
N GLN A 190 -36.12 4.27 8.95
CA GLN A 190 -35.20 4.12 10.08
C GLN A 190 -33.84 3.56 9.65
N PHE A 191 -33.77 2.87 8.50
CA PHE A 191 -32.54 2.28 7.99
C PHE A 191 -31.87 3.15 6.93
N SER A 192 -31.09 4.16 7.37
CA SER A 192 -30.28 4.98 6.45
C SER A 192 -29.00 4.23 6.03
N LEU A 193 -28.88 3.86 4.75
CA LEU A 193 -27.63 3.30 4.23
C LEU A 193 -26.53 4.36 4.25
N LYS A 194 -25.37 4.03 4.85
CA LYS A 194 -24.22 4.93 5.00
C LYS A 194 -23.08 4.50 4.07
N THR A 195 -23.37 4.44 2.78
CA THR A 195 -22.48 4.02 1.70
C THR A 195 -21.78 5.23 1.05
N TYR A 196 -20.76 5.79 1.71
CA TYR A 196 -20.10 7.04 1.29
C TYR A 196 -19.66 7.06 -0.19
N PHE A 197 -19.08 5.95 -0.66
CA PHE A 197 -18.63 5.77 -2.06
C PHE A 197 -19.46 4.74 -2.83
N GLY A 198 -20.63 4.40 -2.29
CA GLY A 198 -21.48 3.37 -2.83
C GLY A 198 -21.01 1.96 -2.48
N THR A 199 -21.55 0.99 -3.19
CA THR A 199 -21.32 -0.44 -2.95
C THR A 199 -20.88 -1.14 -4.21
N THR A 200 -20.20 -2.27 -4.04
CA THR A 200 -19.91 -3.19 -5.14
C THR A 200 -21.15 -3.97 -5.54
N PHE A 201 -21.10 -4.60 -6.70
CA PHE A 201 -22.15 -5.50 -7.19
C PHE A 201 -22.26 -6.80 -6.38
N SER A 202 -21.30 -7.06 -5.51
CA SER A 202 -21.34 -8.17 -4.55
C SER A 202 -21.78 -7.69 -3.16
N ASP A 203 -22.53 -6.59 -3.12
CA ASP A 203 -23.13 -5.97 -1.93
C ASP A 203 -22.11 -5.51 -0.89
N ARG A 204 -20.85 -5.26 -1.26
CA ARG A 204 -19.80 -4.86 -0.30
C ARG A 204 -19.66 -3.34 -0.27
N ASP A 205 -19.44 -2.77 0.91
CA ASP A 205 -19.16 -1.34 1.03
C ASP A 205 -17.76 -1.00 0.45
N VAL A 206 -17.70 0.01 -0.41
CA VAL A 206 -16.44 0.44 -1.06
C VAL A 206 -15.50 1.06 -0.02
N TRP A 207 -16.02 1.91 0.87
CA TRP A 207 -15.21 2.69 1.80
C TRP A 207 -14.49 1.80 2.82
N SER A 208 -15.24 0.99 3.58
CA SER A 208 -14.69 0.05 4.56
C SER A 208 -13.69 -0.93 3.93
N THR A 209 -14.01 -1.46 2.75
CA THR A 209 -13.18 -2.50 2.11
C THR A 209 -11.85 -1.94 1.61
N VAL A 210 -11.86 -0.75 0.98
CA VAL A 210 -10.62 -0.11 0.49
C VAL A 210 -9.67 0.21 1.64
N TRP A 211 -10.17 0.83 2.71
CA TRP A 211 -9.30 1.25 3.81
C TRP A 211 -8.75 0.08 4.63
N ALA A 212 -9.55 -0.95 4.84
CA ALA A 212 -9.07 -2.21 5.42
C ALA A 212 -7.97 -2.84 4.55
N GLY A 213 -8.17 -2.83 3.22
CA GLY A 213 -7.19 -3.31 2.26
C GLY A 213 -5.89 -2.55 2.21
N ALA A 214 -5.97 -1.22 2.32
CA ALA A 214 -4.79 -0.37 2.43
C ALA A 214 -3.98 -0.73 3.70
N LEU A 215 -4.65 -0.89 4.84
CA LEU A 215 -3.99 -1.24 6.09
C LEU A 215 -3.33 -2.62 6.02
N GLU A 216 -4.02 -3.61 5.47
CA GLU A 216 -3.50 -4.97 5.31
C GLU A 216 -2.28 -5.01 4.39
N SER A 217 -2.35 -4.32 3.25
CA SER A 217 -1.24 -4.22 2.29
C SER A 217 0.00 -3.59 2.94
N ILE A 218 -0.19 -2.54 3.77
CA ILE A 218 0.89 -1.89 4.51
C ILE A 218 1.52 -2.87 5.51
N LYS A 219 0.71 -3.60 6.30
CA LYS A 219 1.19 -4.57 7.29
C LYS A 219 2.06 -5.65 6.64
N ILE A 220 1.56 -6.28 5.58
CA ILE A 220 2.29 -7.34 4.86
C ILE A 220 3.57 -6.78 4.25
N ALA A 221 3.51 -5.60 3.61
CA ALA A 221 4.68 -4.99 2.99
C ALA A 221 5.79 -4.63 3.99
N PHE A 222 5.42 -4.09 5.16
CA PHE A 222 6.38 -3.83 6.23
C PHE A 222 7.04 -5.12 6.74
N PHE A 223 6.25 -6.18 6.95
CA PHE A 223 6.77 -7.47 7.40
C PHE A 223 7.77 -8.06 6.39
N VAL A 224 7.35 -8.18 5.13
CA VAL A 224 8.16 -8.73 4.04
C VAL A 224 9.44 -7.92 3.83
N ALA A 225 9.35 -6.59 3.73
CA ALA A 225 10.51 -5.73 3.54
C ALA A 225 11.51 -5.85 4.71
N THR A 226 11.02 -6.01 5.93
CA THR A 226 11.87 -6.15 7.13
C THR A 226 12.67 -7.45 7.07
N VAL A 227 12.00 -8.57 6.79
CA VAL A 227 12.66 -9.88 6.71
C VAL A 227 13.66 -9.92 5.55
N GLU A 228 13.28 -9.45 4.36
CA GLU A 228 14.16 -9.42 3.19
C GLU A 228 15.41 -8.57 3.43
N VAL A 229 15.25 -7.40 4.03
CA VAL A 229 16.37 -6.51 4.33
C VAL A 229 17.26 -7.12 5.40
N ILE A 230 16.74 -7.71 6.47
CA ILE A 230 17.56 -8.35 7.50
C ILE A 230 18.42 -9.47 6.88
N ILE A 231 17.79 -10.36 6.11
CA ILE A 231 18.48 -11.49 5.46
C ILE A 231 19.51 -10.95 4.47
N GLY A 232 19.09 -10.06 3.58
CA GLY A 232 19.94 -9.62 2.50
C GLY A 232 21.04 -8.64 2.93
N VAL A 233 20.83 -7.85 3.97
CA VAL A 233 21.90 -7.02 4.57
C VAL A 233 22.96 -7.90 5.19
N THR A 234 22.55 -8.95 5.92
CA THR A 234 23.50 -9.87 6.58
C THR A 234 24.37 -10.59 5.55
N ILE A 235 23.73 -11.19 4.53
CA ILE A 235 24.44 -11.93 3.48
C ILE A 235 25.23 -10.97 2.59
N GLY A 236 24.60 -9.88 2.14
CA GLY A 236 25.22 -8.88 1.28
C GLY A 236 26.44 -8.23 1.93
N ALA A 237 26.38 -7.95 3.24
CA ALA A 237 27.53 -7.38 3.93
C ALA A 237 28.71 -8.35 4.00
N TYR A 238 28.44 -9.63 4.26
CA TYR A 238 29.44 -10.68 4.24
C TYR A 238 30.09 -10.84 2.85
N LEU A 239 29.27 -10.93 1.80
CA LEU A 239 29.74 -11.09 0.42
C LEU A 239 30.52 -9.87 -0.08
N GLY A 240 30.04 -8.66 0.22
CA GLY A 240 30.74 -7.41 -0.15
C GLY A 240 32.11 -7.28 0.49
N PHE A 241 32.25 -7.69 1.75
CA PHE A 241 33.56 -7.69 2.42
C PHE A 241 34.51 -8.74 1.82
N HIS A 242 33.95 -9.80 1.27
CA HIS A 242 34.66 -10.88 0.58
C HIS A 242 34.69 -10.69 -0.94
N ALA A 243 34.38 -9.48 -1.43
CA ALA A 243 34.25 -9.23 -2.85
C ALA A 243 35.52 -9.62 -3.64
N GLY A 244 35.32 -10.35 -4.73
CA GLY A 244 36.40 -10.91 -5.56
C GLY A 244 36.94 -12.28 -5.11
N LYS A 245 36.46 -12.83 -3.99
CA LYS A 245 36.75 -14.21 -3.59
C LYS A 245 35.76 -15.18 -4.23
N TRP A 246 36.15 -16.45 -4.30
CA TRP A 246 35.29 -17.53 -4.82
C TRP A 246 33.88 -17.52 -4.24
N ILE A 247 33.74 -17.34 -2.91
CA ILE A 247 32.43 -17.34 -2.25
C ILE A 247 31.52 -16.22 -2.76
N ASP A 248 32.06 -15.03 -2.98
CA ASP A 248 31.33 -13.91 -3.57
C ASP A 248 30.93 -14.23 -5.01
N THR A 249 31.87 -14.70 -5.82
CA THR A 249 31.61 -15.07 -7.22
C THR A 249 30.51 -16.12 -7.33
N VAL A 250 30.58 -17.22 -6.59
CA VAL A 250 29.57 -18.29 -6.67
C VAL A 250 28.20 -17.81 -6.21
N PHE A 251 28.12 -17.07 -5.09
CA PHE A 251 26.84 -16.54 -4.62
C PHE A 251 26.22 -15.55 -5.61
N MET A 252 27.01 -14.65 -6.18
CA MET A 252 26.51 -13.73 -7.21
C MET A 252 26.03 -14.49 -8.45
N ARG A 253 26.71 -15.57 -8.87
CA ARG A 253 26.23 -16.41 -9.98
C ARG A 253 24.93 -17.14 -9.68
N MET A 254 24.74 -17.63 -8.46
CA MET A 254 23.45 -18.21 -8.06
C MET A 254 22.33 -17.16 -8.11
N ILE A 255 22.61 -15.93 -7.67
CA ILE A 255 21.66 -14.82 -7.73
C ILE A 255 21.35 -14.44 -9.18
N ASP A 256 22.38 -14.36 -10.05
CA ASP A 256 22.22 -14.05 -11.47
C ASP A 256 21.33 -15.11 -12.16
N ILE A 257 21.55 -16.40 -11.89
CA ILE A 257 20.73 -17.50 -12.42
C ILE A 257 19.30 -17.41 -11.88
N PHE A 258 19.14 -17.12 -10.58
CA PHE A 258 17.83 -16.97 -9.95
C PHE A 258 17.03 -15.80 -10.53
N GLN A 259 17.69 -14.69 -10.85
CA GLN A 259 17.08 -13.49 -11.44
C GLN A 259 16.93 -13.56 -12.97
N ALA A 260 17.46 -14.60 -13.62
CA ALA A 260 17.31 -14.78 -15.06
C ALA A 260 15.83 -14.83 -15.52
N PRO A 261 14.94 -15.61 -14.89
CA PRO A 261 13.51 -15.50 -15.15
C PRO A 261 12.90 -14.25 -14.48
N PRO A 262 11.88 -13.64 -15.08
CA PRO A 262 11.10 -12.57 -14.45
C PRO A 262 10.56 -12.99 -13.08
N SER A 263 10.66 -12.09 -12.09
CA SER A 263 10.22 -12.36 -10.71
C SER A 263 8.76 -12.76 -10.59
N ILE A 264 7.90 -12.28 -11.50
CA ILE A 264 6.49 -12.67 -11.55
C ILE A 264 6.34 -14.16 -11.78
N ILE A 265 7.17 -14.80 -12.62
CA ILE A 265 7.08 -16.24 -12.90
C ILE A 265 7.31 -17.05 -11.62
N TRP A 266 8.30 -16.66 -10.82
CA TRP A 266 8.54 -17.29 -9.52
C TRP A 266 7.34 -17.15 -8.58
N LEU A 267 6.76 -15.94 -8.50
CA LEU A 267 5.58 -15.68 -7.67
C LEU A 267 4.40 -16.54 -8.10
N LEU A 268 4.13 -16.62 -9.41
CA LEU A 268 3.06 -17.45 -9.96
C LEU A 268 3.25 -18.93 -9.67
N MET A 269 4.47 -19.45 -9.84
CA MET A 269 4.79 -20.84 -9.50
C MET A 269 4.57 -21.11 -8.01
N PHE A 270 5.04 -20.22 -7.13
CA PHE A 270 4.89 -20.37 -5.68
C PHE A 270 3.42 -20.36 -5.25
N ILE A 271 2.62 -19.47 -5.84
CA ILE A 271 1.19 -19.36 -5.57
C ILE A 271 0.44 -20.57 -6.13
N SER A 272 0.83 -21.11 -7.28
CA SER A 272 0.23 -22.32 -7.84
C SER A 272 0.38 -23.55 -6.94
N LEU A 273 1.38 -23.57 -6.04
CA LEU A 273 1.53 -24.63 -5.04
C LEU A 273 0.46 -24.60 -3.94
N SER A 274 -0.35 -23.53 -3.86
CA SER A 274 -1.42 -23.39 -2.86
C SER A 274 -2.61 -24.32 -3.08
N GLN A 275 -2.66 -25.08 -4.19
CA GLN A 275 -3.73 -26.05 -4.49
C GLN A 275 -5.16 -25.50 -4.31
N GLY A 276 -5.35 -24.19 -4.54
CA GLY A 276 -6.66 -23.54 -4.44
C GLY A 276 -7.01 -22.99 -3.05
N ASN A 277 -6.09 -22.99 -2.08
CA ASN A 277 -6.28 -22.32 -0.79
C ASN A 277 -5.25 -21.19 -0.57
N PRO A 278 -5.35 -20.09 -1.33
CA PRO A 278 -4.45 -18.95 -1.16
C PRO A 278 -4.65 -18.30 0.21
N ASN A 279 -3.58 -18.25 0.98
CA ASN A 279 -3.48 -17.56 2.27
C ASN A 279 -2.33 -16.54 2.21
N ASP A 280 -2.42 -15.48 2.98
CA ASP A 280 -1.41 -14.46 3.20
C ASP A 280 -0.02 -15.04 3.43
N TRP A 281 0.10 -16.15 4.17
CA TRP A 281 1.39 -16.80 4.42
C TRP A 281 2.07 -17.32 3.16
N ILE A 282 1.31 -17.82 2.18
CA ILE A 282 1.85 -18.30 0.91
C ILE A 282 2.33 -17.12 0.07
N LEU A 283 1.56 -16.03 0.05
CA LEU A 283 1.95 -14.77 -0.59
C LEU A 283 3.24 -14.23 0.03
N ILE A 284 3.30 -14.15 1.37
CA ILE A 284 4.49 -13.73 2.11
C ILE A 284 5.69 -14.61 1.76
N ALA A 285 5.53 -15.94 1.79
CA ALA A 285 6.62 -16.87 1.46
C ALA A 285 7.13 -16.66 0.03
N GLY A 286 6.24 -16.50 -0.95
CA GLY A 286 6.62 -16.23 -2.34
C GLY A 286 7.33 -14.89 -2.51
N LEU A 287 6.87 -13.84 -1.82
CA LEU A 287 7.54 -12.54 -1.83
C LEU A 287 8.93 -12.62 -1.21
N LEU A 288 9.09 -13.26 -0.04
CA LEU A 288 10.39 -13.48 0.59
C LEU A 288 11.34 -14.29 -0.29
N PHE A 289 10.83 -15.35 -0.93
CA PHE A 289 11.59 -16.21 -1.83
C PHE A 289 12.09 -15.48 -3.07
N THR A 290 11.39 -14.45 -3.54
CA THR A 290 11.78 -13.70 -4.74
C THR A 290 12.57 -12.43 -4.43
N GLY A 291 12.26 -11.75 -3.32
CA GLY A 291 12.79 -10.43 -3.00
C GLY A 291 14.12 -10.41 -2.25
N TRP A 292 14.58 -11.53 -1.68
CA TRP A 292 15.82 -11.61 -0.89
C TRP A 292 17.09 -11.19 -1.67
N THR A 293 17.07 -11.30 -2.99
CA THR A 293 18.24 -11.03 -3.84
C THR A 293 18.62 -9.54 -3.93
N TRP A 294 17.62 -8.64 -3.92
CA TRP A 294 17.86 -7.21 -4.12
C TRP A 294 18.59 -6.54 -2.93
N PRO A 295 18.23 -6.80 -1.65
CA PRO A 295 18.97 -6.27 -0.52
C PRO A 295 20.40 -6.86 -0.41
N ILE A 296 20.64 -8.09 -0.89
CA ILE A 296 22.00 -8.66 -0.97
C ILE A 296 22.86 -7.84 -1.92
N HIS A 297 22.40 -7.67 -3.16
CA HIS A 297 23.15 -6.98 -4.19
C HIS A 297 23.49 -5.55 -3.77
N SER A 298 22.50 -4.81 -3.29
CA SER A 298 22.70 -3.41 -2.89
C SER A 298 23.60 -3.25 -1.67
N THR A 299 23.42 -4.06 -0.63
CA THR A 299 24.30 -4.03 0.56
C THR A 299 25.73 -4.43 0.21
N ARG A 300 25.89 -5.44 -0.65
CA ARG A 300 27.21 -5.84 -1.17
C ARG A 300 27.92 -4.66 -1.82
N LEU A 301 27.25 -3.96 -2.72
CA LEU A 301 27.84 -2.79 -3.40
C LEU A 301 28.25 -1.71 -2.39
N PHE A 302 27.41 -1.45 -1.39
CA PHE A 302 27.74 -0.46 -0.35
C PHE A 302 28.94 -0.89 0.49
N ILE A 303 29.04 -2.15 0.89
CA ILE A 303 30.20 -2.63 1.65
C ILE A 303 31.48 -2.55 0.82
N ILE A 304 31.44 -2.86 -0.48
CA ILE A 304 32.62 -2.71 -1.36
C ILE A 304 33.14 -1.27 -1.34
N THR A 305 32.25 -0.26 -1.26
CA THR A 305 32.69 1.15 -1.22
C THR A 305 33.39 1.55 0.07
N VAL A 306 33.21 0.80 1.17
CA VAL A 306 33.75 1.17 2.48
C VAL A 306 34.79 0.19 3.03
N LYS A 307 34.86 -1.05 2.51
CA LYS A 307 35.68 -2.13 3.08
C LYS A 307 37.19 -1.82 3.16
N ASP A 308 37.67 -0.92 2.29
CA ASP A 308 39.08 -0.54 2.16
C ASP A 308 39.37 0.86 2.75
N GLU A 309 38.42 1.45 3.49
CA GLU A 309 38.57 2.74 4.16
C GLU A 309 39.59 2.69 5.31
N GLU A 310 40.26 3.81 5.58
CA GLU A 310 41.35 3.93 6.56
C GLU A 310 40.95 3.45 7.97
N TYR A 311 39.71 3.72 8.40
CA TYR A 311 39.22 3.30 9.71
C TYR A 311 39.03 1.78 9.83
N ILE A 312 38.74 1.09 8.71
CA ILE A 312 38.65 -0.38 8.69
C ILE A 312 40.04 -0.97 8.71
N LEU A 313 40.97 -0.44 7.91
CA LEU A 313 42.37 -0.87 7.92
C LEU A 313 43.00 -0.66 9.31
N ALA A 314 42.74 0.48 9.95
CA ALA A 314 43.16 0.74 11.32
C ALA A 314 42.60 -0.31 12.29
N SER A 315 41.31 -0.63 12.21
CA SER A 315 40.68 -1.67 13.06
C SER A 315 41.35 -3.05 12.90
N ARG A 316 41.84 -3.37 11.70
CA ARG A 316 42.59 -4.61 11.44
C ARG A 316 43.96 -4.59 12.13
N SER A 317 44.66 -3.46 12.14
CA SER A 317 45.99 -3.32 12.78
C SER A 317 45.96 -3.51 14.30
N ILE A 318 44.84 -3.18 14.95
CA ILE A 318 44.58 -3.46 16.38
C ILE A 318 43.92 -4.84 16.62
N GLY A 319 43.93 -5.74 15.63
CA GLY A 319 43.52 -7.14 15.79
C GLY A 319 42.02 -7.42 15.70
N ALA A 320 41.20 -6.51 15.15
CA ALA A 320 39.78 -6.79 14.95
C ALA A 320 39.58 -7.97 13.99
N SER A 321 38.76 -8.96 14.40
CA SER A 321 38.38 -10.07 13.53
C SER A 321 37.57 -9.59 12.31
N LYS A 322 37.55 -10.36 11.21
CA LYS A 322 36.78 -10.00 10.01
C LYS A 322 35.30 -9.76 10.30
N ASN A 323 34.67 -10.59 11.12
CA ASN A 323 33.26 -10.41 11.50
C ASN A 323 33.06 -9.09 12.26
N ARG A 324 34.02 -8.72 13.12
CA ARG A 324 34.00 -7.42 13.80
C ARG A 324 34.15 -6.27 12.80
N GLN A 325 35.06 -6.39 11.83
CA GLN A 325 35.21 -5.41 10.74
C GLN A 325 33.91 -5.25 9.94
N ILE A 326 33.21 -6.33 9.63
CA ILE A 326 31.95 -6.31 8.87
C ILE A 326 30.84 -5.65 9.69
N PHE A 327 30.49 -6.22 10.85
CA PHE A 327 29.25 -5.85 11.55
C PHE A 327 29.38 -4.65 12.49
N PHE A 328 30.60 -4.32 12.95
CA PHE A 328 30.81 -3.19 13.88
C PHE A 328 31.51 -1.98 13.23
N HIS A 329 32.09 -2.12 12.04
CA HIS A 329 32.78 -1.01 11.37
C HIS A 329 32.19 -0.71 9.98
N ALA A 330 32.13 -1.70 9.09
CA ALA A 330 31.68 -1.50 7.71
C ALA A 330 30.16 -1.29 7.61
N LEU A 331 29.37 -2.17 8.22
CA LEU A 331 27.91 -2.11 8.16
C LEU A 331 27.35 -0.85 8.84
N PRO A 332 27.79 -0.45 10.04
CA PRO A 332 27.36 0.82 10.65
C PRO A 332 27.63 2.05 9.78
N ALA A 333 28.72 2.04 9.01
CA ALA A 333 29.08 3.15 8.12
C ALA A 333 28.10 3.31 6.94
N ILE A 334 27.40 2.24 6.55
CA ILE A 334 26.44 2.24 5.43
C ILE A 334 24.98 2.16 5.88
N LEU A 335 24.69 2.20 7.19
CA LEU A 335 23.33 2.09 7.73
C LEU A 335 22.37 3.09 7.09
N GLY A 336 22.85 4.29 6.75
CA GLY A 336 22.02 5.28 6.07
C GLY A 336 21.53 4.82 4.70
N LYS A 337 22.42 4.20 3.91
CA LYS A 337 22.08 3.63 2.58
C LYS A 337 21.17 2.40 2.71
N VAL A 338 21.40 1.58 3.73
CA VAL A 338 20.55 0.41 4.03
C VAL A 338 19.14 0.85 4.43
N ALA A 339 19.01 1.86 5.29
CA ALA A 339 17.72 2.40 5.73
C ALA A 339 16.91 2.97 4.56
N MET A 340 17.56 3.68 3.63
CA MET A 340 16.91 4.12 2.39
C MET A 340 16.37 2.95 1.58
N ASN A 341 17.17 1.91 1.37
CA ASN A 341 16.75 0.73 0.60
C ASN A 341 15.58 -0.01 1.25
N TYR A 342 15.55 -0.05 2.58
CA TYR A 342 14.42 -0.59 3.33
C TYR A 342 13.12 0.16 3.02
N VAL A 343 13.13 1.50 3.14
CA VAL A 343 11.91 2.30 2.87
C VAL A 343 11.48 2.17 1.41
N ARG A 344 12.43 2.13 0.46
CA ARG A 344 12.13 1.93 -0.96
C ARG A 344 11.54 0.54 -1.25
N ARG A 345 11.82 -0.47 -0.42
CA ARG A 345 11.32 -1.83 -0.63
C ARG A 345 9.81 -1.92 -0.36
N ILE A 346 9.30 -1.20 0.63
CA ILE A 346 7.89 -1.24 1.06
C ILE A 346 6.91 -0.97 -0.11
N PRO A 347 6.99 0.15 -0.86
CA PRO A 347 6.05 0.39 -1.96
C PRO A 347 6.18 -0.65 -3.08
N GLY A 348 7.38 -1.19 -3.32
CA GLY A 348 7.59 -2.27 -4.29
C GLY A 348 6.88 -3.57 -3.90
N VAL A 349 6.84 -3.89 -2.61
CA VAL A 349 6.07 -5.04 -2.10
C VAL A 349 4.57 -4.79 -2.21
N ILE A 350 4.08 -3.60 -1.82
CA ILE A 350 2.65 -3.22 -1.97
C ILE A 350 2.19 -3.39 -3.42
N LEU A 351 2.98 -2.89 -4.37
CA LEU A 351 2.66 -3.01 -5.80
C LEU A 351 2.68 -4.48 -6.26
N SER A 352 3.63 -5.28 -5.78
CA SER A 352 3.71 -6.70 -6.13
C SER A 352 2.48 -7.46 -5.62
N ILE A 353 2.05 -7.18 -4.39
CA ILE A 353 0.82 -7.71 -3.79
C ILE A 353 -0.40 -7.31 -4.63
N ALA A 354 -0.54 -6.02 -4.95
CA ALA A 354 -1.66 -5.52 -5.75
C ALA A 354 -1.69 -6.13 -7.16
N SER A 355 -0.53 -6.24 -7.83
CA SER A 355 -0.42 -6.85 -9.16
C SER A 355 -0.80 -8.32 -9.17
N LEU A 356 -0.31 -9.11 -8.21
CA LEU A 356 -0.67 -10.55 -8.12
C LEU A 356 -2.15 -10.77 -7.86
N SER A 357 -2.74 -9.91 -7.03
CA SER A 357 -4.15 -9.97 -6.69
C SER A 357 -5.03 -9.54 -7.86
N PHE A 358 -4.60 -8.49 -8.57
CA PHE A 358 -5.28 -8.00 -9.76
C PHE A 358 -5.24 -9.00 -10.91
N LEU A 359 -4.15 -9.77 -11.04
CA LEU A 359 -4.05 -10.84 -12.02
C LEU A 359 -4.82 -12.12 -11.62
N GLY A 360 -5.51 -12.11 -10.47
CA GLY A 360 -6.31 -13.23 -10.00
C GLY A 360 -5.51 -14.37 -9.36
N PHE A 361 -4.20 -14.23 -9.23
CA PHE A 361 -3.35 -15.29 -8.65
C PHE A 361 -3.42 -15.29 -7.11
N TYR A 362 -3.59 -14.14 -6.49
CA TYR A 362 -3.84 -14.07 -5.05
C TYR A 362 -5.31 -13.69 -4.80
N ASN A 363 -6.09 -14.67 -4.34
CA ASN A 363 -7.52 -14.52 -4.11
C ASN A 363 -7.93 -15.18 -2.79
N SER A 364 -7.40 -14.72 -1.66
CA SER A 364 -7.85 -15.21 -0.36
C SER A 364 -9.26 -14.70 -0.05
N PRO A 365 -10.22 -15.55 0.35
CA PRO A 365 -11.58 -15.12 0.69
C PRO A 365 -11.63 -14.08 1.80
N ASP A 366 -10.71 -14.20 2.76
CA ASP A 366 -10.67 -13.39 3.98
C ASP A 366 -9.77 -12.14 3.86
N SER A 367 -9.05 -11.98 2.74
CA SER A 367 -8.16 -10.82 2.55
C SER A 367 -8.83 -9.64 1.88
N TYR A 368 -8.53 -8.45 2.37
CA TYR A 368 -9.14 -7.19 1.95
C TYR A 368 -8.33 -6.49 0.85
N ASN A 369 -7.59 -7.23 0.03
CA ASN A 369 -6.60 -6.68 -0.88
C ASN A 369 -7.16 -5.71 -1.94
N LEU A 370 -6.51 -4.56 -2.09
CA LEU A 370 -6.88 -3.52 -3.07
C LEU A 370 -6.81 -3.98 -4.53
N GLY A 371 -5.83 -4.81 -4.89
CA GLY A 371 -5.70 -5.37 -6.23
C GLY A 371 -6.79 -6.38 -6.56
N LYS A 372 -7.18 -7.21 -5.58
CA LYS A 372 -8.34 -8.10 -5.72
C LYS A 372 -9.63 -7.30 -5.86
N PHE A 373 -9.79 -6.26 -5.04
CA PHE A 373 -10.95 -5.38 -5.11
C PHE A 373 -11.09 -4.74 -6.50
N LEU A 374 -9.97 -4.34 -7.14
CA LEU A 374 -9.98 -3.88 -8.51
C LEU A 374 -10.38 -4.99 -9.50
N PHE A 375 -9.85 -6.20 -9.34
CA PHE A 375 -10.16 -7.36 -10.20
C PHE A 375 -11.64 -7.74 -10.17
N ASP A 376 -12.25 -7.82 -8.98
CA ASP A 376 -13.65 -8.21 -8.78
C ASP A 376 -14.65 -7.20 -9.41
N ASN A 377 -14.17 -5.99 -9.72
CA ASN A 377 -14.98 -4.88 -10.21
C ASN A 377 -14.58 -4.39 -11.61
N ILE A 378 -13.81 -5.17 -12.37
CA ILE A 378 -13.58 -4.90 -13.79
C ILE A 378 -14.91 -4.99 -14.57
N GLY A 379 -15.16 -4.03 -15.46
CA GLY A 379 -16.36 -3.99 -16.33
C GLY A 379 -17.59 -3.41 -15.66
N LYS A 380 -17.46 -2.93 -14.42
CA LYS A 380 -18.53 -2.36 -13.58
C LYS A 380 -18.40 -0.84 -13.39
N GLU A 381 -17.38 -0.24 -14.00
CA GLU A 381 -17.07 1.18 -13.93
C GLU A 381 -18.13 2.08 -14.57
N ALA A 382 -18.88 1.57 -15.55
CA ALA A 382 -19.91 2.34 -16.24
C ALA A 382 -21.09 2.71 -15.31
N GLU A 383 -21.34 1.90 -14.29
CA GLU A 383 -22.44 2.08 -13.35
C GLU A 383 -22.00 2.85 -12.11
N ASN A 384 -20.86 2.47 -11.51
CA ASN A 384 -20.26 3.21 -10.40
C ASN A 384 -18.73 3.31 -10.60
N PRO A 385 -18.23 4.45 -11.12
CA PRO A 385 -16.80 4.63 -11.40
C PRO A 385 -15.94 4.68 -10.12
N TRP A 386 -16.55 4.98 -8.97
CA TRP A 386 -15.85 5.11 -7.69
C TRP A 386 -15.30 3.78 -7.18
N ILE A 387 -15.92 2.67 -7.58
CA ILE A 387 -15.46 1.31 -7.26
C ILE A 387 -14.06 1.05 -7.83
N VAL A 388 -13.68 1.72 -8.93
CA VAL A 388 -12.33 1.60 -9.51
C VAL A 388 -11.44 2.78 -9.10
N ILE A 389 -11.97 4.00 -9.13
CA ILE A 389 -11.19 5.23 -8.88
C ILE A 389 -10.63 5.25 -7.45
N ILE A 390 -11.43 4.92 -6.43
CA ILE A 390 -11.02 5.00 -5.03
C ILE A 390 -9.87 4.03 -4.68
N PRO A 391 -9.97 2.72 -4.94
CA PRO A 391 -8.85 1.80 -4.69
C PRO A 391 -7.61 2.11 -5.54
N ALA A 392 -7.78 2.50 -6.81
CA ALA A 392 -6.66 2.81 -7.69
C ALA A 392 -5.89 4.08 -7.23
N THR A 393 -6.62 5.14 -6.87
CA THR A 393 -6.02 6.37 -6.34
C THR A 393 -5.39 6.14 -4.97
N THR A 394 -6.00 5.31 -4.12
CA THR A 394 -5.43 4.94 -2.82
C THR A 394 -4.10 4.20 -3.00
N LEU A 395 -4.03 3.20 -3.90
CA LEU A 395 -2.79 2.50 -4.25
C LEU A 395 -1.73 3.47 -4.79
N LEU A 396 -2.11 4.34 -5.73
CA LEU A 396 -1.21 5.32 -6.34
C LEU A 396 -0.62 6.28 -5.29
N LEU A 397 -1.47 6.88 -4.46
CA LEU A 397 -1.01 7.82 -3.42
C LEU A 397 -0.18 7.12 -2.36
N LEU A 398 -0.55 5.90 -1.95
CA LEU A 398 0.21 5.10 -1.01
C LEU A 398 1.61 4.76 -1.54
N SER A 399 1.71 4.27 -2.77
CA SER A 399 3.00 3.90 -3.38
C SER A 399 3.87 5.13 -3.67
N LEU A 400 3.31 6.21 -4.22
CA LEU A 400 4.06 7.43 -4.51
C LEU A 400 4.54 8.12 -3.24
N SER A 401 3.68 8.24 -2.23
CA SER A 401 4.06 8.89 -0.97
C SER A 401 5.25 8.20 -0.31
N LEU A 402 5.21 6.86 -0.23
CA LEU A 402 6.32 6.04 0.27
C LEU A 402 7.59 6.16 -0.59
N GLN A 403 7.46 6.24 -1.92
CA GLN A 403 8.60 6.42 -2.81
C GLN A 403 9.32 7.77 -2.55
N PHE A 404 8.56 8.85 -2.37
CA PHE A 404 9.12 10.15 -2.01
C PHE A 404 9.66 10.19 -0.58
N VAL A 405 9.03 9.51 0.38
CA VAL A 405 9.57 9.32 1.73
C VAL A 405 10.95 8.64 1.67
N ALA A 406 11.12 7.62 0.81
CA ALA A 406 12.41 6.96 0.62
C ALA A 406 13.49 7.91 0.05
N ILE A 407 13.13 8.79 -0.87
CA ILE A 407 14.03 9.81 -1.43
C ILE A 407 14.39 10.85 -0.35
N GLY A 408 13.42 11.31 0.43
CA GLY A 408 13.69 12.22 1.54
C GLY A 408 14.63 11.62 2.58
N LEU A 409 14.47 10.33 2.88
CA LEU A 409 15.36 9.63 3.79
C LEU A 409 16.78 9.50 3.22
N HIS A 410 16.92 9.24 1.91
CA HIS A 410 18.20 9.25 1.22
C HIS A 410 18.90 10.60 1.35
N ASP A 411 18.22 11.68 1.00
CA ASP A 411 18.79 13.03 0.97
C ASP A 411 19.17 13.49 2.39
N ALA A 412 18.38 13.09 3.39
CA ALA A 412 18.65 13.37 4.80
C ALA A 412 19.88 12.64 5.33
N LEU A 413 20.14 11.42 4.81
CA LEU A 413 21.24 10.55 5.23
C LEU A 413 22.50 10.71 4.37
N ASP A 414 22.46 11.44 3.25
CA ASP A 414 23.63 11.68 2.39
C ASP A 414 24.65 12.60 3.09
N PRO A 415 25.88 12.12 3.36
CA PRO A 415 26.91 12.92 3.98
C PRO A 415 27.47 14.03 3.09
N LYS A 416 27.31 13.99 1.76
CA LYS A 416 27.85 15.02 0.84
C LYS A 416 27.13 16.36 0.95
N VAL A 417 25.90 16.37 1.47
CA VAL A 417 25.09 17.59 1.70
C VAL A 417 25.38 18.19 3.09
N ILE A 418 26.25 17.58 3.91
CA ILE A 418 26.75 18.16 5.16
C ILE A 418 27.73 19.32 4.85
N LYS A 419 27.24 20.44 4.36
CA LYS A 419 27.92 21.72 4.53
C LYS A 419 27.40 22.35 5.81
N ILE A 420 28.09 22.09 6.92
CA ILE A 420 27.95 22.91 8.12
C ILE A 420 28.29 24.34 7.69
N LYS A 421 27.31 25.24 7.69
CA LYS A 421 27.58 26.68 7.59
C LYS A 421 28.54 27.01 8.72
N ARG A 422 29.74 27.47 8.37
CA ARG A 422 30.72 28.01 9.31
C ARG A 422 30.17 29.21 10.04
#